data_AF-A0A843TIY2-F1
#
_entry.id   AF-A0A843TIY2-F1
#
_cell.length_a   1.000
_cell.length_b   1.000
_cell.length_c   1.000
_cell.angle_alpha   90.00
_cell.angle_beta   90.00
_cell.angle_gamma   90.00
#
_symmetry.space_group_name_H-M   'P 1'
#
loop_
_entity.id
_entity.type
_entity.pdbx_description
1 polymer ?
#
loop_
_entity_poly.entity_id
_entity_poly.type
_entity_poly.pdbx_seq_one_letter_code
_entity_poly.pdbx_strand_id
1 'polypeptide(L)'
;ALRLPHPSSRTPGGNKPSSGVDPKSAVGRAYTRRRRGRRVGTPTMDLQPSEFDRLVIFEHARMTAQANYARNPLDAENLTTWGGALLELAQLQSGPECVNMVKEAVSRLEEALEISPRKHDTLWCLGNAHTAQAFLTTDQEMAKMYFTRAVECFQRAASEDPGNELYLQSLKVTEKVSLISFPFFPFI
;
A
#
# COMPACT_ATOMS: atom_id res chain seq x y z
N ALA A 1 -36.18 54.86 1.30
CA ALA A 1 -36.11 56.33 1.36
C ALA A 1 -34.89 56.75 2.17
N LEU A 2 -34.10 57.70 1.64
CA LEU A 2 -33.00 58.49 2.26
C LEU A 2 -31.72 57.73 2.70
N ARG A 3 -30.65 57.69 1.89
CA ARG A 3 -29.52 58.66 1.63
C ARG A 3 -28.45 58.78 2.76
N LEU A 4 -27.24 58.35 2.38
CA LEU A 4 -25.85 58.51 2.88
C LEU A 4 -25.44 59.94 3.36
N PRO A 5 -24.32 60.18 4.11
CA PRO A 5 -22.93 60.12 3.57
C PRO A 5 -21.75 59.71 4.52
N HIS A 6 -20.61 59.37 3.88
CA HIS A 6 -19.24 59.23 4.43
C HIS A 6 -18.65 60.58 4.93
N PRO A 7 -17.44 60.60 5.55
CA PRO A 7 -16.23 60.88 4.75
C PRO A 7 -14.94 60.16 5.17
N SER A 8 -14.06 59.98 4.18
CA SER A 8 -12.64 59.65 4.30
C SER A 8 -11.76 60.90 4.51
N SER A 9 -10.62 60.74 5.18
CA SER A 9 -9.43 61.61 5.10
C SER A 9 -8.18 60.70 5.00
N ARG A 10 -7.38 60.63 3.91
CA ARG A 10 -6.37 61.58 3.34
C ARG A 10 -5.35 62.02 4.41
N THR A 11 -4.01 61.94 4.32
CA THR A 11 -2.98 61.75 3.26
C THR A 11 -1.56 61.42 3.88
N PRO A 12 -0.34 61.72 3.32
CA PRO A 12 0.68 60.71 2.99
C PRO A 12 2.12 61.05 3.50
N GLY A 13 3.12 60.26 3.10
CA GLY A 13 4.55 60.65 3.15
C GLY A 13 5.43 59.44 3.51
N GLY A 14 6.57 59.16 2.88
CA GLY A 14 7.30 59.82 1.80
C GLY A 14 8.49 58.92 1.42
N ASN A 15 8.79 58.89 0.11
CA ASN A 15 10.07 58.56 -0.53
C ASN A 15 11.28 59.16 0.24
N LYS A 16 12.52 58.65 0.25
CA LYS A 16 13.36 57.99 -0.78
C LYS A 16 14.68 57.49 -0.11
N PRO A 17 15.58 56.80 -0.85
CA PRO A 17 16.76 56.05 -0.38
C PRO A 17 18.09 56.79 -0.57
N SER A 18 19.20 56.23 -0.07
CA SER A 18 20.52 56.37 -0.71
C SER A 18 21.64 55.57 -0.01
N SER A 19 22.38 54.82 -0.84
CA SER A 19 23.86 54.61 -0.84
C SER A 19 24.55 54.07 0.43
N GLY A 20 25.44 53.08 0.37
CA GLY A 20 26.06 52.39 -0.76
C GLY A 20 27.39 51.73 -0.33
N VAL A 21 27.94 50.96 -1.27
CA VAL A 21 29.36 50.68 -1.51
C VAL A 21 30.06 49.62 -0.63
N ASP A 22 30.28 48.44 -1.24
CA ASP A 22 31.28 47.38 -0.93
C ASP A 22 32.75 47.87 -1.17
N PRO A 23 33.82 47.04 -1.24
CA PRO A 23 34.23 45.78 -0.58
C PRO A 23 35.71 45.82 -0.07
N LYS A 24 36.18 44.74 0.61
CA LYS A 24 37.40 43.94 0.29
C LYS A 24 38.14 43.35 1.51
N SER A 25 38.56 42.09 1.32
CA SER A 25 39.82 41.46 1.77
C SER A 25 39.94 40.94 3.21
N ALA A 26 39.96 39.62 3.37
CA ALA A 26 41.07 38.92 4.03
C ALA A 26 41.03 37.41 3.76
N VAL A 27 42.14 36.90 3.25
CA VAL A 27 42.47 35.48 3.04
C VAL A 27 43.05 34.90 4.33
N GLY A 28 42.73 33.65 4.69
CA GLY A 28 43.41 32.93 5.77
C GLY A 28 43.03 31.45 5.86
N ARG A 29 43.94 30.56 5.44
CA ARG A 29 43.88 29.09 5.54
C ARG A 29 44.22 28.65 6.97
N ALA A 30 43.56 27.61 7.50
CA ALA A 30 44.21 26.38 8.01
C ALA A 30 43.26 25.39 8.72
N TYR A 31 43.37 24.14 8.29
CA TYR A 31 42.96 22.83 8.82
C TYR A 31 42.69 22.67 10.33
N THR A 32 41.66 21.89 10.67
CA THR A 32 41.77 20.73 11.58
C THR A 32 40.75 19.62 11.27
N ARG A 33 41.16 18.39 11.61
CA ARG A 33 40.62 17.07 11.26
C ARG A 33 39.34 16.67 12.02
N ARG A 34 38.47 15.94 11.29
CA ARG A 34 37.62 14.77 11.68
C ARG A 34 37.22 14.60 13.15
N ARG A 35 35.90 14.53 13.39
CA ARG A 35 35.29 13.37 14.05
C ARG A 35 34.08 12.87 13.26
N ARG A 36 34.10 11.56 12.96
CA ARG A 36 33.02 10.78 12.34
C ARG A 36 31.77 10.87 13.22
N GLY A 37 30.80 11.69 12.82
CA GLY A 37 29.41 11.47 13.18
C GLY A 37 28.85 10.44 12.21
N ARG A 38 28.76 9.19 12.65
CA ARG A 38 28.03 8.13 11.96
C ARG A 38 26.56 8.59 11.96
N ARG A 39 26.13 9.31 10.91
CA ARG A 39 24.70 9.45 10.64
C ARG A 39 24.21 8.03 10.48
N VAL A 40 23.45 7.56 11.46
CA VAL A 40 22.51 6.46 11.28
C VAL A 40 21.64 6.94 10.14
N GLY A 41 21.93 6.45 8.93
CA GLY A 41 21.04 6.62 7.82
C GLY A 41 19.74 5.96 8.26
N THR A 42 18.71 6.75 8.50
CA THR A 42 17.37 6.26 8.29
C THR A 42 17.39 5.60 6.92
N PRO A 43 16.97 4.33 6.78
CA PRO A 43 16.74 3.75 5.47
C PRO A 43 15.56 4.53 4.90
N THR A 44 15.87 5.67 4.29
CA THR A 44 14.93 6.42 3.48
C THR A 44 14.81 5.53 2.26
N MET A 45 13.86 4.61 2.29
CA MET A 45 13.46 3.86 1.11
C MET A 45 13.18 4.92 0.06
N ASP A 46 14.00 4.94 -0.99
CA ASP A 46 13.89 5.89 -2.10
C ASP A 46 12.69 5.46 -2.98
N LEU A 47 11.50 5.51 -2.36
CA LEU A 47 10.23 5.18 -3.00
C LEU A 47 9.91 6.28 -3.99
N GLN A 48 9.49 5.90 -5.19
CA GLN A 48 8.97 6.90 -6.12
C GLN A 48 7.78 7.62 -5.44
N PRO A 49 7.57 8.94 -5.67
CA PRO A 49 6.50 9.68 -5.00
C PRO A 49 5.12 8.99 -5.08
N SER A 50 4.84 8.29 -6.17
CA SER A 50 3.61 7.50 -6.36
C SER A 50 3.51 6.25 -5.48
N GLU A 51 4.62 5.62 -5.11
CA GLU A 51 4.65 4.45 -4.23
C GLU A 51 4.50 4.87 -2.77
N PHE A 52 5.06 6.02 -2.40
CA PHE A 52 4.86 6.60 -1.08
C PHE A 52 3.39 6.97 -0.85
N ASP A 53 2.74 7.62 -1.82
CA ASP A 53 1.32 7.96 -1.74
C ASP A 53 0.45 6.69 -1.61
N ARG A 54 0.75 5.64 -2.38
CA ARG A 54 0.07 4.34 -2.26
C ARG A 54 0.25 3.73 -0.87
N LEU A 55 1.47 3.73 -0.35
CA LEU A 55 1.78 3.20 0.98
C LEU A 55 0.98 3.92 2.06
N VAL A 56 0.90 5.25 2.01
CA VAL A 56 0.11 6.05 2.95
C VAL A 56 -1.39 5.73 2.86
N ILE A 57 -1.92 5.59 1.64
CA ILE A 57 -3.33 5.25 1.42
C ILE A 57 -3.66 3.88 2.01
N PHE A 58 -2.84 2.86 1.75
CA PHE A 58 -3.11 1.51 2.24
C PHE A 58 -2.85 1.36 3.74
N GLU A 59 -1.86 2.04 4.31
CA GLU A 59 -1.69 2.09 5.77
C GLU A 59 -2.90 2.76 6.45
N HIS A 60 -3.37 3.88 5.90
CA HIS A 60 -4.57 4.54 6.41
C HIS A 60 -5.81 3.64 6.30
N ALA A 61 -5.98 2.93 5.18
CA ALA A 61 -7.06 1.96 5.00
C ALA A 61 -6.98 0.82 6.03
N ARG A 62 -5.79 0.25 6.25
CA ARG A 62 -5.54 -0.78 7.27
C ARG A 62 -5.88 -0.28 8.67
N MET A 63 -5.40 0.89 9.08
CA MET A 63 -5.67 1.45 10.41
C MET A 63 -7.15 1.78 10.62
N THR A 64 -7.80 2.34 9.59
CA THR A 64 -9.25 2.62 9.63
C THR A 64 -10.04 1.33 9.77
N ALA A 65 -9.68 0.31 9.00
CA ALA A 65 -10.36 -0.97 9.06
C ALA A 65 -10.16 -1.67 10.41
N GLN A 66 -8.96 -1.58 11.00
CA GLN A 66 -8.70 -2.05 12.37
C GLN A 66 -9.57 -1.34 13.41
N ALA A 67 -9.67 -0.01 13.33
CA ALA A 67 -10.50 0.77 14.24
C ALA A 67 -12.00 0.43 14.10
N ASN A 68 -12.45 0.18 12.86
CA ASN A 68 -13.82 -0.24 12.59
C ASN A 68 -14.09 -1.66 13.06
N TYR A 69 -13.14 -2.58 12.92
CA TYR A 69 -13.26 -3.95 13.43
C TYR A 69 -13.44 -3.98 14.96
N ALA A 70 -12.73 -3.11 15.69
CA ALA A 70 -12.91 -2.96 17.13
C ALA A 70 -14.33 -2.48 17.53
N ARG A 71 -15.04 -1.80 16.61
CA ARG A 71 -16.43 -1.35 16.82
C ARG A 71 -17.44 -2.38 16.34
N ASN A 72 -17.18 -3.03 15.21
CA ASN A 72 -18.03 -4.05 14.62
C ASN A 72 -17.16 -5.15 13.98
N PRO A 73 -16.90 -6.26 14.71
CA PRO A 73 -16.09 -7.35 14.17
C PRO A 73 -16.84 -8.21 13.14
N LEU A 74 -18.16 -8.05 13.03
CA LEU A 74 -19.01 -8.80 12.11
C LEU A 74 -19.23 -8.06 10.77
N ASP A 75 -18.40 -7.06 10.47
CA ASP A 75 -18.45 -6.34 9.21
C ASP A 75 -17.54 -7.00 8.17
N ALA A 76 -18.16 -7.81 7.31
CA ALA A 76 -17.46 -8.50 6.22
C ALA A 76 -16.83 -7.51 5.22
N GLU A 77 -17.42 -6.33 4.97
CA GLU A 77 -16.85 -5.31 4.06
C GLU A 77 -15.59 -4.68 4.62
N ASN A 78 -15.63 -4.36 5.90
CA ASN A 78 -14.47 -3.84 6.58
C ASN A 78 -13.32 -4.85 6.61
N LEU A 79 -13.62 -6.14 6.88
CA LEU A 79 -12.63 -7.21 6.84
C LEU A 79 -12.07 -7.46 5.44
N THR A 80 -12.89 -7.41 4.39
CA THR A 80 -12.41 -7.47 2.99
C THR A 80 -11.43 -6.33 2.71
N THR A 81 -11.76 -5.11 3.14
CA THR A 81 -10.93 -3.92 2.94
C THR A 81 -9.61 -4.03 3.70
N TRP A 82 -9.65 -4.53 4.94
CA TRP A 82 -8.45 -4.77 5.73
C TRP A 82 -7.53 -5.79 5.05
N GLY A 83 -8.07 -6.94 4.63
CA GLY A 83 -7.32 -7.96 3.91
C GLY A 83 -6.70 -7.44 2.62
N GLY A 84 -7.48 -6.72 1.81
CA GLY A 84 -6.98 -6.11 0.57
C GLY A 84 -5.86 -5.09 0.80
N ALA A 85 -6.02 -4.19 1.78
CA ALA A 85 -4.99 -3.22 2.13
C ALA A 85 -3.69 -3.89 2.60
N LEU A 86 -3.78 -4.98 3.37
CA LEU A 86 -2.61 -5.77 3.78
C LEU A 86 -1.89 -6.42 2.60
N LEU A 87 -2.61 -6.90 1.59
CA LEU A 87 -1.99 -7.49 0.39
C LEU A 87 -1.25 -6.45 -0.45
N GLU A 88 -1.78 -5.25 -0.58
CA GLU A 88 -1.11 -4.14 -1.26
C GLU A 88 0.11 -3.66 -0.48
N LEU A 89 0.01 -3.55 0.84
CA LEU A 89 1.16 -3.23 1.70
C LEU A 89 2.24 -4.31 1.64
N ALA A 90 1.86 -5.59 1.57
CA ALA A 90 2.79 -6.69 1.44
C ALA A 90 3.58 -6.63 0.12
N GLN A 91 2.98 -6.16 -0.97
CA GLN A 91 3.67 -5.98 -2.25
C GLN A 91 4.66 -4.82 -2.23
N LEU A 92 4.36 -3.75 -1.48
CA LEU A 92 5.23 -2.58 -1.34
C LEU A 92 6.38 -2.80 -0.34
N GLN A 93 6.20 -3.76 0.58
CA GLN A 93 7.21 -4.12 1.57
C GLN A 93 8.01 -5.34 1.13
N SER A 94 9.15 -5.56 1.77
CA SER A 94 10.05 -6.68 1.50
C SER A 94 10.56 -7.26 2.80
N GLY A 95 10.86 -8.57 2.79
CA GLY A 95 11.34 -9.28 3.97
C GLY A 95 10.24 -10.02 4.74
N PRO A 96 10.48 -10.39 6.01
CA PRO A 96 9.54 -11.19 6.80
C PRO A 96 8.21 -10.49 7.08
N GLU A 97 8.17 -9.16 7.01
CA GLU A 97 6.97 -8.35 7.21
C GLU A 97 5.91 -8.66 6.15
N CYS A 98 6.31 -8.79 4.88
CA CYS A 98 5.41 -9.16 3.77
C CYS A 98 4.71 -10.50 4.05
N VAL A 99 5.46 -11.51 4.52
CA VAL A 99 4.92 -12.83 4.85
C VAL A 99 3.88 -12.74 5.97
N ASN A 100 4.15 -11.95 7.00
CA ASN A 100 3.22 -11.75 8.11
C ASN A 100 1.94 -11.02 7.66
N MET A 101 2.08 -9.98 6.84
CA MET A 101 0.95 -9.24 6.28
C MET A 101 0.05 -10.11 5.41
N VAL A 102 0.63 -10.96 4.55
CA VAL A 102 -0.15 -11.90 3.73
C VAL A 102 -0.89 -12.92 4.61
N LYS A 103 -0.24 -13.46 5.64
CA LYS A 103 -0.90 -14.40 6.58
C LYS A 103 -2.04 -13.73 7.34
N GLU A 104 -1.84 -12.50 7.79
CA GLU A 104 -2.89 -11.71 8.46
C GLU A 104 -4.03 -11.41 7.49
N ALA A 105 -3.74 -11.06 6.24
CA ALA A 105 -4.74 -10.83 5.20
C ALA A 105 -5.61 -12.06 4.97
N VAL A 106 -5.01 -13.26 4.84
CA VAL A 106 -5.75 -14.53 4.72
C VAL A 106 -6.69 -14.71 5.91
N SER A 107 -6.20 -14.56 7.13
CA SER A 107 -7.03 -14.73 8.34
C SER A 107 -8.23 -13.76 8.37
N ARG A 108 -8.04 -12.49 7.98
CA ARG A 108 -9.15 -11.51 7.96
C ARG A 108 -10.14 -11.80 6.83
N LEU A 109 -9.67 -12.26 5.68
CA LEU A 109 -10.51 -12.61 4.54
C LEU A 109 -11.32 -13.90 4.79
N GLU A 110 -10.73 -14.88 5.47
CA GLU A 110 -11.45 -16.08 5.93
C GLU A 110 -12.56 -15.71 6.91
N GLU A 111 -12.28 -14.87 7.91
CA GLU A 111 -13.29 -14.33 8.84
C GLU A 111 -14.41 -13.58 8.10
N ALA A 112 -14.07 -12.79 7.08
CA ALA A 112 -15.07 -12.14 6.24
C ALA A 112 -15.96 -13.12 5.48
N LEU A 113 -15.43 -14.27 5.06
CA LEU A 113 -16.21 -15.33 4.40
C LEU A 113 -17.07 -16.14 5.37
N GLU A 114 -16.68 -16.26 6.64
CA GLU A 114 -17.53 -16.85 7.67
C GLU A 114 -18.79 -16.01 7.88
N ILE A 115 -18.66 -14.68 7.80
CA ILE A 115 -19.79 -13.75 7.89
C ILE A 115 -20.58 -13.70 6.57
N SER A 116 -19.89 -13.63 5.43
CA SER A 116 -20.49 -13.51 4.10
C SER A 116 -19.82 -14.45 3.08
N PRO A 117 -20.26 -15.72 3.01
CA PRO A 117 -19.59 -16.76 2.21
C PRO A 117 -19.76 -16.61 0.70
N ARG A 118 -20.71 -15.76 0.27
CA ARG A 118 -21.05 -15.51 -1.14
C ARG A 118 -20.45 -14.20 -1.67
N LYS A 119 -19.59 -13.55 -0.90
CA LYS A 119 -19.00 -12.28 -1.29
C LYS A 119 -17.84 -12.50 -2.28
N HIS A 120 -18.11 -12.22 -3.54
CA HIS A 120 -17.16 -12.39 -4.65
C HIS A 120 -15.85 -11.59 -4.46
N ASP A 121 -15.92 -10.36 -3.95
CA ASP A 121 -14.72 -9.53 -3.72
C ASP A 121 -13.78 -10.15 -2.69
N THR A 122 -14.33 -10.70 -1.60
CA THR A 122 -13.55 -11.38 -0.57
C THR A 122 -12.90 -12.64 -1.12
N LEU A 123 -13.64 -13.43 -1.91
CA LEU A 123 -13.12 -14.63 -2.57
C LEU A 123 -11.97 -14.27 -3.52
N TRP A 124 -12.10 -13.20 -4.29
CA TRP A 124 -11.02 -12.73 -5.18
C TRP A 124 -9.80 -12.27 -4.40
N CYS A 125 -9.97 -11.46 -3.35
CA CYS A 125 -8.87 -11.06 -2.47
C CYS A 125 -8.20 -12.26 -1.80
N LEU A 126 -8.96 -13.28 -1.37
CA LEU A 126 -8.41 -14.49 -0.76
C LEU A 126 -7.59 -15.32 -1.77
N GLY A 127 -8.05 -15.39 -3.02
CA GLY A 127 -7.28 -16.01 -4.11
C GLY A 127 -5.95 -15.31 -4.37
N ASN A 128 -5.96 -13.96 -4.36
CA ASN A 128 -4.73 -13.18 -4.48
C ASN A 128 -3.80 -13.40 -3.27
N ALA A 129 -4.35 -13.50 -2.06
CA ALA A 129 -3.59 -13.78 -0.84
C ALA A 129 -2.88 -15.14 -0.91
N HIS A 130 -3.59 -16.19 -1.32
CA HIS A 130 -3.00 -17.52 -1.51
C HIS A 130 -1.96 -17.53 -2.63
N THR A 131 -2.20 -16.80 -3.72
CA THR A 131 -1.22 -16.62 -4.79
C THR A 131 0.07 -15.99 -4.24
N ALA A 132 -0.04 -14.95 -3.42
CA ALA A 132 1.11 -14.35 -2.73
C ALA A 132 1.81 -15.34 -1.78
N GLN A 133 1.06 -16.13 -1.00
CA GLN A 133 1.65 -17.19 -0.15
C GLN A 133 2.43 -18.23 -0.96
N ALA A 134 1.93 -18.60 -2.14
CA ALA A 134 2.60 -19.54 -3.03
C ALA A 134 3.94 -18.99 -3.54
N PHE A 135 4.03 -17.69 -3.82
CA PHE A 135 5.29 -17.04 -4.21
C PHE A 135 6.26 -16.83 -3.04
N LEU A 136 5.74 -16.63 -1.83
CA LEU A 136 6.54 -16.36 -0.64
C LEU A 136 7.07 -17.65 0.04
N THR A 137 6.47 -18.81 -0.24
CA THR A 137 6.93 -20.08 0.31
C THR A 137 8.06 -20.68 -0.53
N THR A 138 9.08 -21.23 0.13
CA THR A 138 10.16 -21.96 -0.53
C THR A 138 9.82 -23.44 -0.76
N ASP A 139 8.78 -23.94 -0.10
CA ASP A 139 8.32 -25.32 -0.22
C ASP A 139 7.40 -25.45 -1.44
N GLN A 140 7.84 -26.28 -2.39
CA GLN A 140 7.17 -26.51 -3.66
C GLN A 140 5.79 -27.16 -3.52
N GLU A 141 5.62 -28.08 -2.56
CA GLU A 141 4.35 -28.77 -2.33
C GLU A 141 3.34 -27.82 -1.69
N MET A 142 3.80 -27.04 -0.71
CA MET A 142 2.98 -25.99 -0.10
C MET A 142 2.58 -24.91 -1.11
N ALA A 143 3.50 -24.50 -1.99
CA ALA A 143 3.21 -23.55 -3.06
C ALA A 143 2.11 -24.08 -4.00
N LYS A 144 2.18 -25.35 -4.41
CA LYS A 144 1.14 -26.00 -5.21
C LYS A 144 -0.21 -25.97 -4.50
N MET A 145 -0.24 -26.33 -3.21
CA MET A 145 -1.47 -26.30 -2.42
C MET A 145 -2.08 -24.89 -2.40
N TYR A 146 -1.26 -23.85 -2.20
CA TYR A 146 -1.74 -22.46 -2.23
C TYR A 146 -2.25 -22.04 -3.60
N PHE A 147 -1.58 -22.42 -4.69
CA PHE A 147 -2.09 -22.14 -6.04
C PHE A 147 -3.43 -22.83 -6.31
N THR A 148 -3.59 -24.10 -5.88
CA THR A 148 -4.87 -24.81 -6.02
C THR A 148 -5.98 -24.09 -5.24
N ARG A 149 -5.74 -23.69 -3.99
CA ARG A 149 -6.70 -22.91 -3.21
C ARG A 149 -7.02 -21.57 -3.85
N ALA A 150 -6.03 -20.89 -4.44
CA ALA A 150 -6.24 -19.63 -5.15
C ALA A 150 -7.17 -19.82 -6.36
N VAL A 151 -6.92 -20.86 -7.17
CA VAL A 151 -7.77 -21.22 -8.31
C VAL A 151 -9.21 -21.49 -7.87
N GLU A 152 -9.42 -22.28 -6.80
CA GLU A 152 -10.75 -22.54 -6.25
C GLU A 152 -11.46 -21.24 -5.81
N CYS A 153 -10.73 -20.33 -5.17
CA CYS A 153 -11.28 -19.03 -4.76
C CYS A 153 -11.70 -18.18 -5.96
N PHE A 154 -10.88 -18.11 -7.02
CA PHE A 154 -11.22 -17.36 -8.23
C PHE A 154 -12.38 -17.99 -9.01
N GLN A 155 -12.45 -19.32 -9.08
CA GLN A 155 -13.58 -20.02 -9.68
C GLN A 155 -14.89 -19.71 -8.94
N ARG A 156 -14.87 -19.70 -7.60
CA ARG A 156 -16.03 -19.30 -6.79
C ARG A 156 -16.39 -17.84 -7.01
N ALA A 157 -15.41 -16.94 -7.03
CA ALA A 157 -15.65 -15.51 -7.29
C ALA A 157 -16.29 -15.29 -8.67
N ALA A 158 -15.77 -15.94 -9.72
CA ALA A 158 -16.31 -15.88 -11.08
C ALA A 158 -17.68 -16.56 -11.22
N SER A 159 -18.00 -17.53 -10.35
CA SER A 159 -19.32 -18.17 -10.34
C SER A 159 -20.37 -17.25 -9.71
N GLU A 160 -20.02 -16.48 -8.68
CA GLU A 160 -20.91 -15.51 -8.04
C GLU A 160 -21.07 -14.23 -8.89
N ASP A 161 -20.03 -13.78 -9.59
CA ASP A 161 -20.09 -12.68 -10.55
C ASP A 161 -19.34 -13.02 -11.87
N PRO A 162 -20.01 -13.68 -12.82
CA PRO A 162 -19.42 -14.06 -14.10
C PRO A 162 -19.22 -12.88 -15.06
N GLY A 163 -19.78 -11.70 -14.76
CA GLY A 163 -19.60 -10.48 -15.55
C GLY A 163 -18.26 -9.81 -15.30
N ASN A 164 -17.56 -10.18 -14.22
CA ASN A 164 -16.30 -9.54 -13.85
C ASN A 164 -15.10 -10.19 -14.55
N GLU A 165 -14.60 -9.51 -15.58
CA GLU A 165 -13.43 -9.96 -16.34
C GLU A 165 -12.18 -10.12 -15.48
N LEU A 166 -12.04 -9.35 -14.38
CA LEU A 166 -10.88 -9.43 -13.49
C LEU A 166 -10.76 -10.82 -12.86
N TYR A 167 -11.87 -11.46 -12.50
CA TYR A 167 -11.85 -12.77 -11.86
C TYR A 167 -11.43 -13.85 -12.83
N LEU A 168 -11.91 -13.77 -14.07
CA LEU A 168 -11.50 -14.67 -15.14
C LEU A 168 -10.03 -14.46 -15.52
N GLN A 169 -9.52 -13.23 -15.49
CA GLN A 169 -8.11 -12.94 -15.71
C GLN A 169 -7.25 -13.52 -14.59
N SER A 170 -7.59 -13.27 -13.31
CA SER A 170 -6.89 -13.83 -12.16
C SER A 170 -6.84 -15.36 -12.22
N LEU A 171 -7.97 -16.01 -12.52
CA LEU A 171 -8.03 -17.47 -12.71
C LEU A 171 -7.04 -17.95 -13.79
N LYS A 172 -7.11 -17.36 -14.99
CA LYS A 172 -6.24 -17.74 -16.13
C LYS A 172 -4.77 -17.51 -15.83
N VAL A 173 -4.43 -16.43 -15.12
CA VAL A 173 -3.04 -16.13 -14.75
C VAL A 173 -2.55 -17.15 -13.73
N THR A 174 -3.32 -17.41 -12.66
CA THR A 174 -2.92 -18.34 -11.61
C THR A 174 -2.81 -19.79 -12.10
N GLU A 175 -3.70 -20.23 -12.99
CA GLU A 175 -3.57 -21.54 -13.67
C GLU A 175 -2.29 -21.63 -14.51
N LYS A 176 -1.94 -20.58 -15.25
CA LYS A 176 -0.67 -20.58 -16.02
C LYS A 176 0.54 -20.56 -15.12
N VAL A 177 0.51 -19.74 -14.06
CA VAL A 177 1.62 -19.61 -13.11
C VAL A 177 1.84 -20.93 -12.39
N SER A 178 0.80 -21.65 -11.97
CA SER A 178 0.95 -22.96 -11.32
C SER A 178 1.57 -24.00 -12.25
N LEU A 179 1.27 -23.94 -13.55
CA LEU A 179 1.87 -24.81 -14.57
C LEU A 179 3.33 -24.41 -14.91
N ILE A 180 3.65 -23.13 -14.96
CA ILE A 180 4.99 -22.62 -15.30
C ILE A 180 5.94 -22.77 -14.12
N SER A 181 5.48 -22.49 -12.90
CA SER A 181 6.29 -22.62 -11.68
C SER A 181 6.67 -24.08 -11.42
N PHE A 182 5.90 -25.03 -11.94
CA PHE A 182 6.16 -26.46 -11.83
C PHE A 182 6.06 -27.11 -13.20
N PRO A 183 7.10 -26.98 -14.05
CA PRO A 183 7.13 -27.71 -15.30
C PRO A 183 7.07 -29.20 -14.95
N PHE A 184 5.92 -29.81 -15.27
CA PHE A 184 5.71 -31.22 -15.53
C PHE A 184 6.88 -32.11 -15.08
N PHE A 185 6.80 -32.70 -13.88
CA PHE A 185 7.44 -34.01 -13.70
C PHE A 185 6.49 -34.99 -14.38
N PRO A 186 6.82 -35.54 -15.56
CA PRO A 186 6.03 -36.64 -16.08
C PRO A 186 6.19 -37.78 -15.06
N PHE A 187 5.06 -38.24 -14.54
CA PHE A 187 4.97 -39.53 -13.87
C PHE A 187 5.56 -40.58 -14.83
N ILE A 188 6.69 -41.17 -14.47
CA ILE A 188 7.21 -42.42 -15.06
C ILE A 188 7.18 -43.46 -13.94
#